data_AF-A0A8D8CQL8-F1
#
_entry.id   AF-A0A8D8CQL8-F1
#
_cell.length_a   1.000
_cell.length_b   1.000
_cell.length_c   1.000
_cell.angle_alpha   90.00
_cell.angle_beta   90.00
_cell.angle_gamma   90.00
#
_symmetry.space_group_name_H-M   'P 1'
#
loop_
_entity.id
_entity.type
_entity.pdbx_description
1 polymer ?
#
loop_
_entity_poly.entity_id
_entity_poly.type
_entity_poly.pdbx_seq_one_letter_code
_entity_poly.pdbx_strand_id
1 'polypeptide(L)'
;EILVDMSRVQDDEVGDGTTSVTVLASELLREAEKLIEQELHPQMIIAGWRAATKATRSALITAAQDNSKEVEKFREDLMNIACMTLRSKILSQQNYFAKLAVDAVMRLK
;
A
#
# COMPACT_ATOMS: atom_id res chain seq x y z
N GLU A 1 1.94 -17.05 12.28
CA GLU A 1 0.75 -17.22 11.42
C GLU A 1 0.11 -15.90 11.02
N ILE A 2 -0.39 -15.09 11.96
CA ILE A 2 -1.16 -13.85 11.64
C ILE A 2 -0.45 -12.90 10.64
N LEU A 3 0.85 -12.63 10.79
CA LEU A 3 1.59 -11.76 9.86
C LEU A 3 1.71 -12.36 8.45
N VAL A 4 1.83 -13.69 8.35
CA VAL A 4 1.88 -14.41 7.07
C VAL A 4 0.53 -14.35 6.38
N ASP A 5 -0.56 -14.56 7.12
CA ASP A 5 -1.92 -14.47 6.58
C ASP A 5 -2.23 -13.05 6.11
N MET A 6 -1.81 -12.03 6.87
CA MET A 6 -1.96 -10.62 6.47
C MET A 6 -1.20 -10.30 5.18
N SER A 7 0.05 -10.79 5.07
CA SER A 7 0.83 -10.65 3.83
C SER A 7 0.17 -11.37 2.65
N ARG A 8 -0.45 -12.54 2.86
CA ARG A 8 -1.14 -13.28 1.80
C ARG A 8 -2.39 -12.54 1.33
N VAL A 9 -3.20 -12.05 2.27
CA VAL A 9 -4.40 -11.24 1.94
C VAL A 9 -4.01 -9.97 1.16
N GLN A 10 -2.90 -9.33 1.51
CA GLN A 10 -2.40 -8.17 0.76
C GLN A 10 -2.01 -8.52 -0.68
N ASP A 11 -1.43 -9.70 -0.90
CA ASP A 11 -1.10 -10.21 -2.23
C ASP A 11 -2.36 -10.53 -3.03
N ASP A 12 -3.33 -11.19 -2.40
CA ASP A 12 -4.59 -11.62 -3.04
C ASP A 12 -5.48 -10.42 -3.46
N GLU A 13 -5.55 -9.37 -2.63
CA GLU A 13 -6.43 -8.22 -2.87
C GLU A 13 -5.80 -7.12 -3.74
N VAL A 14 -4.49 -6.89 -3.62
CA VAL A 14 -3.79 -5.76 -4.26
C VAL A 14 -2.63 -6.21 -5.15
N GLY A 15 -1.96 -7.31 -4.82
CA GLY A 15 -0.79 -7.82 -5.57
C GLY A 15 0.50 -7.01 -5.38
N ASP A 16 0.51 -6.05 -4.45
CA ASP A 16 1.70 -5.27 -4.06
C ASP A 16 1.64 -4.90 -2.56
N GLY A 17 2.80 -4.61 -1.97
CA GLY A 17 2.90 -4.14 -0.58
C GLY A 17 2.94 -5.22 0.50
N THR A 18 3.14 -6.50 0.13
CA THR A 18 3.24 -7.65 1.06
C THR A 18 4.32 -7.47 2.13
N THR A 19 5.48 -6.91 1.76
CA THR A 19 6.54 -6.55 2.71
C THR A 19 6.11 -5.39 3.60
N SER A 20 5.56 -4.32 3.01
CA SER A 20 5.21 -3.10 3.72
C SER A 20 4.13 -3.32 4.78
N VAL A 21 3.11 -4.14 4.47
CA VAL A 21 2.03 -4.43 5.44
C VAL A 21 2.58 -5.19 6.66
N THR A 22 3.50 -6.12 6.45
CA THR A 22 4.13 -6.90 7.51
C THR A 22 5.00 -6.04 8.42
N VAL A 23 5.81 -5.15 7.83
CA VAL A 23 6.67 -4.22 8.56
C VAL A 23 5.81 -3.23 9.35
N LEU A 24 4.77 -2.66 8.74
CA LEU A 24 3.86 -1.73 9.40
C LEU A 24 3.16 -2.37 10.61
N ALA A 25 2.64 -3.59 10.46
CA ALA A 25 2.02 -4.31 11.57
C ALA A 25 3.01 -4.59 12.71
N SER A 26 4.25 -4.94 12.37
CA SER A 26 5.30 -5.20 13.36
C SER A 26 5.64 -3.95 14.17
N GLU A 27 5.79 -2.79 13.51
CA GLU A 27 6.05 -1.52 14.20
C GLU A 27 4.85 -1.05 15.04
N LEU A 28 3.60 -1.25 14.56
CA LEU A 28 2.41 -0.96 15.36
C LEU A 28 2.38 -1.79 16.66
N LEU A 29 2.71 -3.09 16.59
CA LEU A 29 2.78 -3.95 17.78
C LEU A 29 3.85 -3.48 18.75
N ARG A 30 5.03 -3.08 18.25
CA ARG A 30 6.11 -2.52 19.05
C ARG A 30 5.71 -1.21 19.75
N GLU A 31 4.97 -0.34 19.08
CA GLU A 31 4.45 0.88 19.72
C GLU A 31 3.33 0.58 20.73
N ALA A 32 2.48 -0.43 20.49
CA ALA A 32 1.51 -0.87 21.50
C ALA A 32 2.19 -1.39 22.77
N GLU A 33 3.28 -2.14 22.64
CA GLU A 33 4.05 -2.64 23.79
C GLU A 33 4.50 -1.48 24.69
N LYS A 34 5.09 -0.42 24.11
CA LYS A 34 5.49 0.79 24.85
C LYS A 34 4.33 1.50 25.53
N LEU A 35 3.15 1.52 24.91
CA LEU A 35 1.96 2.13 25.51
C LEU A 35 1.42 1.28 26.66
N ILE A 36 1.50 -0.04 26.56
CA ILE A 36 1.12 -0.96 27.65
C ILE A 36 2.09 -0.80 28.83
N GLU A 37 3.40 -0.64 28.58
CA GLU A 37 4.40 -0.33 29.61
C GLU A 37 4.11 0.99 30.36
N GLN A 38 3.39 1.92 29.72
CA GLN A 38 2.89 3.17 30.32
C GLN A 38 1.51 3.00 30.99
N GLU A 39 1.11 1.77 31.29
CA GLU A 39 -0.15 1.42 31.95
C GLU A 39 -1.42 1.81 31.15
N LEU A 40 -1.31 2.05 29.83
CA LEU A 40 -2.51 2.22 29.01
C LEU A 40 -3.23 0.89 28.81
N HIS A 41 -4.54 0.90 29.09
CA HIS A 41 -5.38 -0.27 28.86
C HIS A 41 -5.45 -0.61 27.35
N PRO A 42 -5.23 -1.87 26.92
CA PRO A 42 -5.20 -2.25 25.50
C PRO A 42 -6.43 -1.82 24.69
N GLN A 43 -7.61 -1.84 25.31
CA GLN A 43 -8.85 -1.37 24.68
C GLN A 43 -8.79 0.11 24.28
N MET A 44 -8.09 0.96 25.04
CA MET A 44 -7.88 2.37 24.69
C MET A 44 -6.96 2.52 23.48
N ILE A 45 -5.89 1.71 23.41
CA ILE A 45 -4.96 1.69 22.28
C ILE A 45 -5.71 1.30 20.99
N ILE A 46 -6.50 0.22 21.05
CA ILE A 46 -7.31 -0.25 19.91
C ILE A 46 -8.30 0.83 19.47
N ALA A 47 -8.98 1.49 20.41
CA ALA A 47 -9.91 2.58 20.10
C ALA A 47 -9.19 3.77 19.43
N GLY A 48 -8.02 4.14 19.96
CA GLY A 48 -7.16 5.19 19.40
C GLY A 48 -6.71 4.89 17.97
N TRP A 49 -6.21 3.67 17.71
CA TRP A 49 -5.81 3.26 16.36
C TRP A 49 -6.96 3.18 15.36
N ARG A 50 -8.16 2.76 15.79
CA ARG A 50 -9.36 2.80 14.93
C ARG A 50 -9.72 4.24 14.54
N ALA A 51 -9.67 5.17 15.49
CA ALA A 51 -9.90 6.59 15.22
C ALA A 51 -8.83 7.16 14.28
N ALA A 52 -7.55 6.84 14.53
CA ALA A 52 -6.43 7.24 13.68
C ALA A 52 -6.58 6.70 12.25
N THR A 53 -6.94 5.42 12.09
CA THR A 53 -7.16 4.80 10.77
C THR A 53 -8.21 5.55 9.96
N LYS A 54 -9.32 5.96 10.60
CA LYS A 54 -10.37 6.75 9.93
C LYS A 54 -9.83 8.12 9.48
N ALA A 55 -9.11 8.81 10.35
CA ALA A 55 -8.52 10.12 10.03
C ALA A 55 -7.48 10.00 8.90
N THR A 56 -6.56 9.04 8.98
CA THR A 56 -5.54 8.77 7.97
C THR A 56 -6.17 8.41 6.62
N ARG A 57 -7.22 7.58 6.60
CA ARG A 57 -7.94 7.24 5.36
C ARG A 57 -8.55 8.48 4.71
N SER A 58 -9.15 9.37 5.51
CA SER A 58 -9.69 10.62 4.99
C SER A 58 -8.59 11.50 4.39
N ALA A 59 -7.46 11.63 5.09
CA ALA A 59 -6.32 12.41 4.61
C ALA A 59 -5.74 11.85 3.31
N LEU A 60 -5.64 10.52 3.18
CA LEU A 60 -5.18 9.86 1.95
C LEU A 60 -6.11 10.10 0.77
N ILE A 61 -7.44 10.04 0.98
CA ILE A 61 -8.41 10.34 -0.08
C ILE A 61 -8.31 11.81 -0.52
N THR A 62 -8.13 12.74 0.42
CA THR A 62 -7.97 14.16 0.12
C THR A 62 -6.65 14.45 -0.63
N ALA A 63 -5.59 13.72 -0.33
CA ALA A 63 -4.29 13.87 -0.98
C ALA A 63 -4.19 13.14 -2.34
N ALA A 64 -5.11 12.22 -2.63
CA ALA A 64 -5.11 11.46 -3.87
C ALA A 64 -5.39 12.36 -5.08
N GLN A 65 -4.67 12.09 -6.19
CA GLN A 65 -4.90 12.72 -7.48
C GLN A 65 -5.51 11.70 -8.43
N ASP A 66 -6.52 12.11 -9.20
CA ASP A 66 -7.21 11.26 -10.16
C ASP A 66 -7.14 11.88 -11.57
N ASN A 67 -6.32 11.27 -12.42
CA ASN A 67 -6.22 11.63 -13.83
C ASN A 67 -6.99 10.64 -14.74
N SER A 68 -7.86 9.79 -14.21
CA SER A 68 -8.53 8.70 -14.96
C SER A 68 -9.35 9.16 -16.18
N LYS A 69 -9.76 10.43 -16.22
CA LYS A 69 -10.51 11.05 -17.32
C LYS A 69 -9.61 11.52 -18.47
N GLU A 70 -8.34 11.79 -18.20
CA GLU A 70 -7.38 12.27 -19.20
C GLU A 70 -6.47 11.12 -19.63
N VAL A 71 -6.71 10.58 -20.83
CA VAL A 71 -6.05 9.34 -21.30
C VAL A 71 -4.52 9.41 -21.25
N GLU A 72 -3.93 10.54 -21.67
CA GLU A 72 -2.48 10.72 -21.68
C GLU A 72 -1.89 10.77 -20.27
N LYS A 73 -2.48 11.58 -19.36
CA LYS A 73 -2.02 11.65 -17.96
C LYS A 73 -2.26 10.35 -17.21
N PHE A 74 -3.39 9.67 -17.46
CA PHE A 74 -3.66 8.37 -16.87
C PHE A 74 -2.63 7.33 -17.30
N ARG A 75 -2.26 7.32 -18.59
CA ARG A 75 -1.21 6.43 -19.11
C ARG A 75 0.15 6.77 -18.48
N GLU A 76 0.47 8.04 -18.31
CA GLU A 76 1.69 8.48 -17.63
C GLU A 76 1.72 8.02 -16.17
N ASP A 77 0.62 8.18 -15.43
CA ASP A 77 0.49 7.69 -14.05
C ASP A 77 0.71 6.17 -13.97
N LEU A 78 0.05 5.40 -14.83
CA LEU A 78 0.22 3.95 -14.87
C LEU A 78 1.67 3.55 -15.19
N MET A 79 2.34 4.29 -16.09
CA MET A 79 3.74 4.03 -16.43
C MET A 79 4.66 4.31 -15.24
N ASN A 80 4.43 5.42 -14.53
CA ASN A 80 5.20 5.79 -13.35
C ASN A 80 5.01 4.77 -12.22
N ILE A 81 3.75 4.34 -11.98
CA ILE A 81 3.42 3.30 -10.99
C ILE A 81 4.09 1.98 -11.35
N ALA A 82 3.92 1.49 -12.58
CA ALA A 82 4.50 0.21 -13.01
C ALA A 82 6.04 0.21 -12.94
N CYS A 83 6.68 1.32 -13.33
CA CYS A 83 8.12 1.49 -13.16
C CYS A 83 8.55 1.45 -11.70
N MET A 84 7.87 2.18 -10.81
CA MET A 84 8.15 2.18 -9.37
C MET A 84 8.02 0.78 -8.76
N THR A 85 6.94 0.06 -9.06
CA THR A 85 6.71 -1.30 -8.55
C THR A 85 7.75 -2.30 -9.05
N LEU A 86 8.20 -2.19 -10.30
CA LEU A 86 9.19 -3.10 -10.88
C LEU A 86 10.64 -2.78 -10.46
N ARG A 87 10.91 -1.56 -9.97
CA ARG A 87 12.26 -1.13 -9.56
C ARG A 87 12.90 -2.03 -8.50
N SER A 88 12.09 -2.58 -7.60
CA SER A 88 12.56 -3.45 -6.52
C SER A 88 12.77 -4.90 -6.96
N LYS A 89 12.32 -5.29 -8.17
CA LYS A 89 12.28 -6.69 -8.63
C LYS A 89 13.19 -6.96 -9.83
N ILE A 90 13.29 -6.04 -10.78
CA ILE A 90 14.00 -6.26 -12.05
C ILE A 90 15.11 -5.24 -12.20
N LEU A 91 16.38 -5.66 -12.29
CA LEU A 91 17.50 -4.72 -12.41
C LEU A 91 17.72 -4.21 -13.85
N SER A 92 17.24 -4.92 -14.87
CA SER A 92 17.43 -4.58 -16.28
C SER A 92 16.12 -4.56 -17.06
N GLN A 93 15.90 -3.54 -17.92
CA GLN A 93 14.73 -3.41 -18.79
C GLN A 93 13.38 -3.17 -18.08
N GLN A 94 13.38 -2.59 -16.87
CA GLN A 94 12.16 -2.21 -16.15
C GLN A 94 11.16 -1.45 -17.03
N ASN A 95 11.64 -0.48 -17.80
CA ASN A 95 10.81 0.32 -18.70
C ASN A 95 10.12 -0.53 -19.79
N TYR A 96 10.76 -1.59 -20.26
CA TYR A 96 10.14 -2.49 -21.25
C TYR A 96 8.98 -3.27 -20.63
N PHE A 97 9.21 -3.88 -19.46
CA PHE A 97 8.18 -4.65 -18.76
C PHE A 97 7.05 -3.76 -18.22
N ALA A 98 7.37 -2.57 -17.72
CA ALA A 98 6.38 -1.56 -17.31
C ALA A 98 5.49 -1.19 -18.50
N LYS A 99 6.08 -0.89 -19.66
CA LYS A 99 5.32 -0.59 -20.88
C LYS A 99 4.44 -1.76 -21.29
N LEU A 100 4.97 -2.98 -21.27
CA LEU A 100 4.21 -4.18 -21.62
C LEU A 100 2.98 -4.38 -20.70
N ALA A 101 3.17 -4.22 -19.39
CA ALA A 101 2.08 -4.32 -18.42
C ALA A 101 1.02 -3.23 -18.60
N VAL A 102 1.44 -1.97 -18.77
CA VAL A 102 0.53 -0.85 -19.00
C VAL A 102 -0.23 -1.01 -20.31
N ASP A 103 0.45 -1.41 -21.39
CA ASP A 103 -0.19 -1.65 -22.69
C ASP A 103 -1.21 -2.80 -22.61
N ALA A 104 -0.95 -3.84 -21.83
CA ALA A 104 -1.90 -4.93 -21.61
C ALA A 104 -3.15 -4.47 -20.84
N VAL A 105 -2.97 -3.72 -19.75
CA VAL A 105 -4.08 -3.18 -18.94
C VAL A 105 -4.92 -2.19 -19.73
N MET A 106 -4.29 -1.30 -20.50
CA MET A 106 -4.99 -0.30 -21.32
C MET A 106 -5.82 -0.91 -22.47
N ARG A 107 -5.57 -2.17 -22.85
CA ARG A 107 -6.39 -2.90 -23.84
C ARG A 107 -7.62 -3.58 -23.25
N LEU A 108 -7.66 -3.77 -21.93
CA LEU A 108 -8.80 -4.34 -21.22
C LEU A 108 -9.85 -3.29 -20.85
N LYS A 109 -9.48 -2.01 -20.94
CA LYS A 109 -10.34 -0.85 -20.70
C LYS A 109 -11.02 -0.42 -21.99
#